data_AF-A0A8X6GF67-F1
#
_entry.id   AF-A0A8X6GF67-F1
#
_cell.length_a   1.000
_cell.length_b   1.000
_cell.length_c   1.000
_cell.angle_alpha   90.00
_cell.angle_beta   90.00
_cell.angle_gamma   90.00
#
_symmetry.space_group_name_H-M   'P 1'
#
loop_
_entity.id
_entity.type
_entity.pdbx_description
1 polymer ?
#
loop_
_entity_poly.entity_id
_entity_poly.type
_entity_poly.pdbx_seq_one_letter_code
_entity_poly.pdbx_strand_id
1 'polypeptide(L)'
;MIEKLIIEDSTPRNFISGGGKYMSLVMNMAYEVEKIMPTGVDRKTANDFFVDMALQFKSELKLSEETIRNYDPDLLPVKWKGDTYAITINIPAVAKALLNDKLQQNLSGTYKGEVLLIYGGKSQFKVGSDPLFLKHFPKLKKIEFEDAGHFIHNSYPQQFIQEVVYFINHGTPCQAKY
;
A
#
# COMPACT_ATOMS: atom_id res chain seq x y z
N MET A 1 -12.77 22.29 -8.03
CA MET A 1 -11.78 21.90 -9.06
C MET A 1 -10.60 21.27 -8.32
N ILE A 2 -10.02 20.16 -8.80
CA ILE A 2 -8.81 19.60 -8.17
C ILE A 2 -7.61 20.36 -8.74
N GLU A 3 -6.85 21.04 -7.87
CA GLU A 3 -5.75 21.91 -8.29
C GLU A 3 -4.40 21.16 -8.33
N LYS A 4 -4.21 20.20 -7.42
CA LYS A 4 -2.99 19.42 -7.26
C LYS A 4 -3.31 17.96 -6.98
N LEU A 5 -2.43 17.07 -7.47
CA LEU A 5 -2.51 15.63 -7.22
C LEU A 5 -1.18 15.16 -6.62
N ILE A 6 -1.25 14.32 -5.59
CA ILE A 6 -0.09 13.64 -5.01
C ILE A 6 -0.32 12.15 -5.22
N ILE A 7 0.70 11.46 -5.72
CA ILE A 7 0.72 10.02 -5.95
C ILE A 7 1.89 9.47 -5.15
N GLU A 8 1.61 8.57 -4.21
CA GLU A 8 2.64 7.79 -3.52
C GLU A 8 2.75 6.42 -4.18
N ASP A 9 3.93 6.15 -4.77
CA ASP A 9 4.41 4.85 -5.22
C ASP A 9 3.36 3.92 -5.86
N SER A 10 2.52 4.49 -6.73
CA SER A 10 1.37 3.81 -7.35
C SER A 10 1.44 3.92 -8.87
N THR A 11 1.01 2.88 -9.57
CA THR A 11 1.07 2.84 -11.04
C THR A 11 -0.11 3.55 -11.71
N PRO A 12 0.08 4.23 -12.87
CA PRO A 12 -1.01 4.79 -13.67
C PRO A 12 -1.72 3.73 -14.54
N ARG A 13 -1.51 2.44 -14.25
CA ARG A 13 -2.07 1.29 -14.97
C ARG A 13 -3.28 0.75 -14.22
N ASN A 14 -4.14 0.05 -14.96
CA ASN A 14 -5.25 -0.68 -14.36
C ASN A 14 -4.71 -1.81 -13.47
N PHE A 15 -5.55 -2.28 -12.55
CA PHE A 15 -5.27 -3.53 -11.86
C PHE A 15 -5.11 -4.65 -12.89
N ILE A 16 -3.95 -5.31 -12.85
CA ILE A 16 -3.65 -6.44 -13.73
C ILE A 16 -4.63 -7.58 -13.41
N SER A 17 -5.14 -8.24 -14.45
CA SER A 17 -5.94 -9.46 -14.28
C SER A 17 -5.19 -10.46 -13.40
N GLY A 18 -5.79 -10.86 -12.28
CA GLY A 18 -5.18 -11.73 -11.28
C GLY A 18 -4.50 -11.04 -10.10
N GLY A 19 -4.17 -9.75 -10.17
CA GLY A 19 -3.66 -8.98 -9.02
C GLY A 19 -4.67 -8.88 -7.88
N GLY A 20 -5.96 -8.77 -8.23
CA GLY A 20 -7.07 -8.86 -7.27
C GLY A 20 -7.16 -10.22 -6.57
N LYS A 21 -6.67 -11.32 -7.18
CA LYS A 21 -6.69 -12.66 -6.57
C LYS A 21 -5.70 -12.76 -5.40
N TYR A 22 -4.48 -12.24 -5.59
CA TYR A 22 -3.48 -12.17 -4.51
C TYR A 22 -4.00 -11.34 -3.33
N MET A 23 -4.49 -10.13 -3.60
CA MET A 23 -5.02 -9.28 -2.54
C MET A 23 -6.28 -9.88 -1.90
N SER A 24 -7.16 -10.52 -2.67
CA SER A 24 -8.30 -11.24 -2.14
C SER A 24 -7.89 -12.41 -1.24
N LEU A 25 -6.80 -13.12 -1.55
CA LEU A 25 -6.27 -14.18 -0.70
C LEU A 25 -5.77 -13.61 0.63
N VAL A 26 -4.96 -12.55 0.61
CA VAL A 26 -4.47 -11.88 1.83
C VAL A 26 -5.64 -11.38 2.69
N MET A 27 -6.66 -10.78 2.08
CA MET A 27 -7.84 -10.29 2.79
C MET A 27 -8.66 -11.44 3.41
N ASN A 28 -8.92 -12.51 2.65
CA ASN A 28 -9.63 -13.68 3.18
C ASN A 28 -8.82 -14.38 4.28
N MET A 29 -7.49 -14.43 4.16
CA MET A 29 -6.61 -14.94 5.20
C MET A 29 -6.75 -14.12 6.49
N ALA A 30 -6.67 -12.79 6.42
CA ALA A 30 -6.91 -11.91 7.57
C ALA A 30 -8.32 -12.10 8.17
N TYR A 31 -9.33 -12.35 7.32
CA TYR A 31 -10.70 -12.65 7.73
C TYR A 31 -10.84 -13.96 8.51
N GLU A 32 -10.18 -15.02 8.05
CA GLU A 32 -10.21 -16.29 8.76
C GLU A 32 -9.40 -16.25 10.05
N VAL A 33 -8.26 -15.54 10.09
CA VAL A 33 -7.48 -15.39 11.33
C VAL A 33 -8.30 -14.86 12.47
N GLU A 34 -9.07 -13.78 12.26
CA GLU A 34 -9.88 -13.20 13.33
C GLU A 34 -10.81 -14.24 13.99
N LYS A 35 -11.30 -15.22 13.22
CA LYS A 35 -12.20 -16.26 13.73
C LYS A 35 -11.49 -17.38 14.48
N ILE A 36 -10.24 -17.67 14.13
CA ILE A 36 -9.48 -18.81 14.68
C ILE A 36 -8.36 -18.39 15.62
N MET A 37 -8.09 -17.08 15.75
CA MET A 37 -7.05 -16.52 16.60
C MET A 37 -7.33 -16.88 18.06
N PRO A 38 -6.37 -17.46 18.79
CA PRO A 38 -6.53 -17.72 20.21
C PRO A 38 -6.72 -16.41 20.99
N THR A 39 -7.67 -16.39 21.92
CA THR A 39 -7.90 -15.26 22.83
C THR A 39 -7.00 -15.33 24.06
N GLY A 40 -6.64 -14.19 24.63
CA GLY A 40 -5.87 -14.14 25.89
C GLY A 40 -4.39 -14.45 25.72
N VAL A 41 -3.90 -14.44 24.47
CA VAL A 41 -2.48 -14.56 24.15
C VAL A 41 -1.84 -13.17 24.10
N ASP A 42 -0.52 -13.11 24.24
CA ASP A 42 0.20 -11.87 24.00
C ASP A 42 0.29 -11.55 22.49
N ARG A 43 0.65 -10.30 22.19
CA ARG A 43 0.77 -9.81 20.80
C ARG A 43 1.81 -10.59 20.00
N LYS A 44 2.87 -11.08 20.64
CA LYS A 44 3.93 -11.81 19.94
C LYS A 44 3.40 -13.16 19.45
N THR A 45 2.71 -13.88 20.31
CA THR A 45 2.07 -15.16 19.99
C THR A 45 1.01 -14.99 18.89
N ALA A 46 0.23 -13.91 18.95
CA ALA A 46 -0.72 -13.58 17.90
C ALA A 46 -0.02 -13.26 16.55
N ASN A 47 1.12 -12.57 16.57
CA ASN A 47 1.93 -12.34 15.37
C ASN A 47 2.52 -13.62 14.80
N ASP A 48 3.07 -14.49 15.67
CA ASP A 48 3.62 -15.78 15.27
C ASP A 48 2.52 -16.63 14.60
N PHE A 49 1.28 -16.60 15.12
CA PHE A 49 0.14 -17.26 14.49
C PHE A 49 -0.16 -16.74 13.07
N PHE A 50 -0.13 -15.42 12.86
CA PHE A 50 -0.29 -14.83 11.53
C PHE A 50 0.81 -15.30 10.56
N VAL A 51 2.06 -15.29 11.02
CA VAL A 51 3.22 -15.71 10.23
C VAL A 51 3.11 -17.18 9.87
N ASP A 52 2.81 -18.06 10.83
CA ASP A 52 2.72 -19.50 10.63
C ASP A 52 1.63 -19.86 9.62
N MET A 53 0.47 -19.20 9.71
CA MET A 53 -0.60 -19.41 8.74
C MET A 53 -0.21 -18.83 7.37
N ALA A 54 0.40 -17.64 7.28
CA ALA A 54 0.87 -17.10 6.01
C ALA A 54 1.91 -18.01 5.32
N LEU A 55 2.77 -18.67 6.09
CA LEU A 55 3.74 -19.64 5.59
C LEU A 55 3.08 -20.86 4.95
N GLN A 56 1.88 -21.27 5.38
CA GLN A 56 1.11 -22.34 4.75
C GLN A 56 0.66 -21.98 3.33
N PHE A 57 0.49 -20.67 3.05
CA PHE A 57 0.07 -20.15 1.74
C PHE A 57 1.21 -19.49 0.96
N LYS A 58 2.48 -19.72 1.34
CA LYS A 58 3.63 -19.00 0.74
C LYS A 58 3.72 -19.15 -0.79
N SER A 59 3.36 -20.33 -1.32
CA SER A 59 3.34 -20.61 -2.76
C SER A 59 2.33 -19.74 -3.50
N GLU A 60 1.13 -19.62 -2.95
CA GLU A 60 0.01 -18.85 -3.49
C GLU A 60 0.26 -17.35 -3.36
N LEU A 61 0.90 -16.95 -2.25
CA LEU A 61 1.33 -15.58 -1.99
C LEU A 61 2.52 -15.18 -2.87
N LYS A 62 3.28 -16.14 -3.41
CA LYS A 62 4.53 -15.89 -4.17
C LYS A 62 5.53 -15.03 -3.38
N LEU A 63 5.58 -15.22 -2.06
CA LEU A 63 6.50 -14.53 -1.16
C LEU A 63 7.57 -15.50 -0.67
N SER A 64 8.77 -14.99 -0.40
CA SER A 64 9.79 -15.77 0.31
C SER A 64 9.39 -15.93 1.78
N GLU A 65 9.88 -17.00 2.42
CA GLU A 65 9.71 -17.19 3.86
C GLU A 65 10.29 -16.01 4.66
N GLU A 66 11.44 -15.50 4.26
CA GLU A 66 12.04 -14.30 4.84
C GLU A 66 11.09 -13.09 4.75
N THR A 67 10.43 -12.89 3.59
CA THR A 67 9.47 -11.80 3.41
C THR A 67 8.28 -11.95 4.36
N ILE A 68 7.76 -13.15 4.52
CA ILE A 68 6.62 -13.43 5.40
C ILE A 68 7.00 -13.19 6.86
N ARG A 69 8.17 -13.67 7.29
CA ARG A 69 8.65 -13.52 8.68
C ARG A 69 8.97 -12.07 9.06
N ASN A 70 9.40 -11.27 8.09
CA ASN A 70 9.72 -9.86 8.29
C ASN A 70 8.53 -8.93 7.99
N TYR A 71 7.37 -9.47 7.63
CA TYR A 71 6.19 -8.66 7.32
C TYR A 71 5.60 -8.09 8.62
N ASP A 72 5.32 -6.79 8.61
CA ASP A 72 4.66 -6.11 9.74
C ASP A 72 3.13 -6.33 9.69
N PRO A 73 2.53 -7.07 10.64
CA PRO A 73 1.08 -7.30 10.67
C PRO A 73 0.25 -6.01 10.81
N ASP A 74 0.83 -4.90 11.30
CA ASP A 74 0.11 -3.62 11.40
C ASP A 74 -0.19 -2.99 10.03
N LEU A 75 0.44 -3.49 8.96
CA LEU A 75 0.15 -3.14 7.57
C LEU A 75 -1.08 -3.86 7.02
N LEU A 76 -1.56 -4.90 7.71
CA LEU A 76 -2.84 -5.55 7.43
C LEU A 76 -3.99 -4.76 8.08
N PRO A 77 -5.23 -4.92 7.61
CA PRO A 77 -6.39 -4.23 8.18
C PRO A 77 -6.86 -4.81 9.53
N VAL A 78 -5.92 -5.31 10.34
CA VAL A 78 -6.16 -5.85 11.68
C VAL A 78 -5.57 -4.91 12.72
N LYS A 79 -6.19 -4.82 13.89
CA LYS A 79 -5.70 -4.03 15.02
C LYS A 79 -5.72 -4.84 16.30
N TRP A 80 -4.64 -4.73 17.06
CA TRP A 80 -4.54 -5.32 18.39
C TRP A 80 -5.55 -4.67 19.34
N LYS A 81 -6.29 -5.48 20.09
CA LYS A 81 -7.33 -5.06 21.06
C LYS A 81 -6.99 -5.42 22.51
N GLY A 82 -5.74 -5.75 22.79
CA GLY A 82 -5.26 -6.08 24.14
C GLY A 82 -5.00 -7.56 24.33
N ASP A 83 -5.88 -8.41 23.79
CA ASP A 83 -5.84 -9.87 23.94
C ASP A 83 -6.11 -10.65 22.62
N THR A 84 -6.48 -9.94 21.55
CA THR A 84 -6.68 -10.50 20.20
C THR A 84 -6.56 -9.41 19.12
N TYR A 85 -6.56 -9.84 17.85
CA TYR A 85 -6.71 -8.98 16.70
C TYR A 85 -8.17 -8.83 16.28
N ALA A 86 -8.57 -7.62 15.92
CA ALA A 86 -9.87 -7.33 15.34
C ALA A 86 -9.71 -6.71 13.95
N ILE A 87 -10.57 -7.11 13.01
CA ILE A 87 -10.62 -6.55 11.67
C ILE A 87 -11.27 -5.17 11.72
N THR A 88 -10.70 -4.23 10.97
CA THR A 88 -11.14 -2.83 10.94
C THR A 88 -11.85 -2.42 9.66
N ILE A 89 -11.99 -3.34 8.70
CA ILE A 89 -12.61 -3.08 7.40
C ILE A 89 -13.66 -4.14 7.05
N ASN A 90 -14.56 -3.80 6.13
CA ASN A 90 -15.49 -4.77 5.56
C ASN A 90 -14.78 -5.65 4.52
N ILE A 91 -14.11 -6.72 4.97
CA ILE A 91 -13.37 -7.63 4.09
C ILE A 91 -14.26 -8.23 2.99
N PRO A 92 -15.49 -8.74 3.26
CA PRO A 92 -16.35 -9.26 2.21
C PRO A 92 -16.62 -8.26 1.09
N ALA A 93 -16.86 -6.98 1.43
CA ALA A 93 -17.06 -5.93 0.43
C ALA A 93 -15.78 -5.64 -0.38
N VAL A 94 -14.62 -5.58 0.28
CA VAL A 94 -13.32 -5.34 -0.38
C VAL A 94 -12.92 -6.50 -1.28
N ALA A 95 -13.02 -7.73 -0.82
CA ALA A 95 -12.74 -8.93 -1.62
C ALA A 95 -13.65 -9.00 -2.86
N LYS A 96 -14.96 -8.73 -2.68
CA LYS A 96 -15.90 -8.66 -3.81
C LYS A 96 -15.54 -7.55 -4.80
N ALA A 97 -15.07 -6.39 -4.32
CA ALA A 97 -14.63 -5.31 -5.19
C ALA A 97 -13.36 -5.66 -5.97
N LEU A 98 -12.38 -6.29 -5.32
CA LEU A 98 -11.11 -6.74 -5.93
C LEU A 98 -11.30 -7.80 -7.00
N LEU A 99 -12.34 -8.63 -6.87
CA LEU A 99 -12.70 -9.66 -7.86
C LEU A 99 -13.60 -9.13 -8.98
N ASN A 100 -14.11 -7.92 -8.88
CA ASN A 100 -14.98 -7.33 -9.89
C ASN A 100 -14.17 -6.59 -10.97
N ASP A 101 -14.52 -6.80 -12.23
CA ASP A 101 -13.89 -6.16 -13.38
C ASP A 101 -14.08 -4.63 -13.44
N LYS A 102 -14.91 -4.05 -12.56
CA LYS A 102 -15.02 -2.59 -12.40
C LYS A 102 -13.70 -1.92 -12.03
N LEU A 103 -12.76 -2.61 -11.38
CA LEU A 103 -11.41 -2.10 -11.12
C LEU A 103 -10.44 -2.29 -12.30
N GLN A 104 -10.88 -2.98 -13.36
CA GLN A 104 -10.14 -3.21 -14.60
C GLN A 104 -10.54 -2.23 -15.72
N GLN A 105 -11.11 -1.07 -15.36
CA GLN A 105 -11.47 -0.05 -16.34
C GLN A 105 -10.23 0.50 -17.03
N ASN A 106 -10.29 0.65 -18.35
CA ASN A 106 -9.26 1.34 -19.12
C ASN A 106 -9.16 2.80 -18.68
N LEU A 107 -8.13 3.11 -17.89
CA LEU A 107 -7.79 4.48 -17.55
C LEU A 107 -7.54 5.28 -18.83
N SER A 108 -8.29 6.35 -18.99
CA SER A 108 -8.18 7.28 -20.11
C SER A 108 -8.21 8.71 -19.61
N GLY A 109 -7.69 9.62 -20.43
CA GLY A 109 -7.60 11.04 -20.10
C GLY A 109 -6.24 11.44 -19.53
N THR A 110 -6.12 12.76 -19.34
CA THR A 110 -4.90 13.44 -18.91
C THR A 110 -5.27 14.48 -17.88
N TYR A 111 -4.63 14.42 -16.72
CA TYR A 111 -4.76 15.44 -15.69
C TYR A 111 -3.75 16.55 -15.96
N LYS A 112 -4.24 17.76 -16.24
CA LYS A 112 -3.42 18.93 -16.65
C LYS A 112 -2.91 19.78 -15.48
N GLY A 113 -3.31 19.45 -14.25
CA GLY A 113 -2.85 20.12 -13.03
C GLY A 113 -1.45 19.66 -12.62
N GLU A 114 -0.90 20.28 -11.57
CA GLU A 114 0.40 19.86 -11.02
C GLU A 114 0.28 18.50 -10.33
N VAL A 115 1.28 17.64 -10.55
CA VAL A 115 1.34 16.31 -9.92
C VAL A 115 2.68 16.13 -9.24
N LEU A 116 2.65 15.59 -8.02
CA LEU A 116 3.83 15.08 -7.34
C LEU A 116 3.76 13.55 -7.31
N LEU A 117 4.76 12.87 -7.85
CA LEU A 117 5.00 11.44 -7.63
C LEU A 117 6.15 11.29 -6.64
N ILE A 118 5.83 10.78 -5.45
CA ILE A 118 6.81 10.36 -4.45
C ILE A 118 6.92 8.85 -4.56
N TYR A 119 8.14 8.32 -4.72
CA TYR A 119 8.34 6.88 -4.91
C TYR A 119 9.66 6.40 -4.30
N GLY A 120 9.72 5.10 -3.96
CA GLY A 120 10.90 4.48 -3.39
C GLY A 120 11.74 3.80 -4.46
N GLY A 121 13.06 4.01 -4.46
CA GLY A 121 13.99 3.38 -5.43
C GLY A 121 14.02 1.85 -5.30
N LYS A 122 13.83 1.34 -4.08
CA LYS A 122 13.73 -0.09 -3.78
C LYS A 122 12.31 -0.65 -3.91
N SER A 123 11.30 0.17 -4.20
CA SER A 123 9.93 -0.31 -4.38
C SER A 123 9.83 -1.36 -5.49
N GLN A 124 8.96 -2.35 -5.27
CA GLN A 124 8.59 -3.37 -6.26
C GLN A 124 7.78 -2.80 -7.42
N PHE A 125 7.14 -1.63 -7.27
CA PHE A 125 6.30 -1.05 -8.32
C PHE A 125 7.10 -0.34 -9.42
N LYS A 126 8.37 -0.01 -9.17
CA LYS A 126 9.31 0.58 -10.15
C LYS A 126 8.72 1.76 -10.95
N VAL A 127 7.92 2.59 -10.28
CA VAL A 127 7.14 3.67 -10.92
C VAL A 127 8.00 4.81 -11.47
N GLY A 128 9.23 4.99 -10.95
CA GLY A 128 10.15 6.04 -11.38
C GLY A 128 10.48 6.01 -12.87
N SER A 129 10.60 4.81 -13.45
CA SER A 129 10.92 4.61 -14.86
C SER A 129 9.71 4.35 -15.76
N ASP A 130 8.48 4.34 -15.23
CA ASP A 130 7.28 4.03 -16.02
C ASP A 130 6.94 5.20 -16.98
N PRO A 131 7.04 5.00 -18.31
CA PRO A 131 6.80 6.07 -19.28
C PRO A 131 5.33 6.51 -19.34
N LEU A 132 4.38 5.71 -18.83
CA LEU A 132 2.96 6.05 -18.87
C LEU A 132 2.60 7.27 -18.02
N PHE A 133 3.41 7.61 -17.02
CA PHE A 133 3.15 8.78 -16.20
C PHE A 133 3.04 10.05 -17.03
N LEU A 134 3.95 10.28 -17.97
CA LEU A 134 3.96 11.51 -18.78
C LEU A 134 2.75 11.59 -19.73
N LYS A 135 2.16 10.45 -20.09
CA LYS A 135 0.92 10.39 -20.89
C LYS A 135 -0.28 10.91 -20.09
N HIS A 136 -0.37 10.55 -18.82
CA HIS A 136 -1.51 10.90 -17.97
C HIS A 136 -1.29 12.19 -17.15
N PHE A 137 -0.03 12.55 -16.90
CA PHE A 137 0.41 13.61 -15.99
C PHE A 137 1.57 14.42 -16.61
N PRO A 138 1.30 15.31 -17.58
CA PRO A 138 2.34 16.08 -18.27
C PRO A 138 3.07 17.10 -17.38
N LYS A 139 2.48 17.51 -16.24
CA LYS A 139 3.09 18.42 -15.25
C LYS A 139 3.60 17.66 -14.02
N LEU A 140 4.15 16.47 -14.24
CA LEU A 140 4.63 15.62 -13.16
C LEU A 140 5.99 16.09 -12.63
N LYS A 141 6.09 16.23 -11.31
CA LYS A 141 7.33 16.31 -10.54
C LYS A 141 7.57 14.95 -9.88
N LYS A 142 8.79 14.44 -9.98
CA LYS A 142 9.21 13.13 -9.45
C LYS A 142 10.19 13.35 -8.30
N ILE A 143 9.93 12.71 -7.16
CA ILE A 143 10.83 12.67 -6.02
C ILE A 143 11.09 11.21 -5.67
N GLU A 144 12.35 10.81 -5.75
CA GLU A 144 12.81 9.47 -5.42
C GLU A 144 13.40 9.42 -4.02
N PHE A 145 13.00 8.42 -3.26
CA PHE A 145 13.61 8.03 -2.01
C PHE A 145 14.43 6.77 -2.28
N GLU A 146 15.72 6.95 -2.58
CA GLU A 146 16.61 5.90 -3.12
C GLU A 146 16.54 4.58 -2.33
N ASP A 147 16.58 4.67 -1.00
CA ASP A 147 16.57 3.51 -0.10
C ASP A 147 15.17 3.07 0.35
N ALA A 148 14.09 3.73 -0.08
CA ALA A 148 12.75 3.41 0.36
C ALA A 148 12.08 2.29 -0.45
N GLY A 149 11.26 1.50 0.25
CA GLY A 149 10.28 0.58 -0.35
C GLY A 149 8.97 1.29 -0.70
N HIS A 150 7.86 0.54 -0.65
CA HIS A 150 6.54 1.07 -1.02
C HIS A 150 5.94 2.03 0.03
N PHE A 151 6.11 1.73 1.32
CA PHE A 151 5.50 2.50 2.40
C PHE A 151 6.38 3.68 2.83
N ILE A 152 6.57 4.65 1.95
CA ILE A 152 7.49 5.77 2.14
C ILE A 152 7.07 6.62 3.33
N HIS A 153 5.76 6.88 3.47
CA HIS A 153 5.22 7.61 4.60
C HIS A 153 5.49 6.93 5.96
N ASN A 154 5.69 5.61 6.00
CA ASN A 154 6.03 4.88 7.22
C ASN A 154 7.54 4.86 7.48
N SER A 155 8.35 4.63 6.45
CA SER A 155 9.81 4.50 6.60
C SER A 155 10.53 5.85 6.70
N TYR A 156 10.00 6.90 6.06
CA TYR A 156 10.59 8.24 6.00
C TYR A 156 9.54 9.33 6.26
N PRO A 157 8.82 9.29 7.39
CA PRO A 157 7.65 10.15 7.63
C PRO A 157 7.98 11.63 7.55
N GLN A 158 9.10 12.07 8.12
CA GLN A 158 9.48 13.49 8.14
C GLN A 158 9.79 14.01 6.74
N GLN A 159 10.62 13.29 5.98
CA GLN A 159 10.95 13.65 4.61
C GLN A 159 9.72 13.61 3.70
N PHE A 160 8.88 12.58 3.85
CA PHE A 160 7.61 12.48 3.12
C PHE A 160 6.72 13.70 3.36
N ILE A 161 6.49 14.07 4.63
CA ILE A 161 5.66 15.23 4.97
C ILE A 161 6.30 16.52 4.44
N GLN A 162 7.62 16.66 4.54
CA GLN A 162 8.33 17.83 4.04
C GLN A 162 8.12 18.04 2.53
N GLU A 163 8.21 16.99 1.72
CA GLU A 163 7.98 17.05 0.28
C GLU A 163 6.51 17.36 -0.07
N VAL A 164 5.58 16.74 0.65
CA VAL A 164 4.14 17.00 0.49
C VAL A 164 3.81 18.47 0.83
N VAL A 165 4.31 18.97 1.96
CA VAL A 165 4.08 20.35 2.40
C VAL A 165 4.72 21.34 1.44
N TYR A 166 5.95 21.07 0.97
CA TYR A 166 6.62 21.91 -0.01
C TYR A 166 5.81 22.02 -1.32
N PHE A 167 5.30 20.90 -1.82
CA PHE A 167 4.46 20.87 -3.02
C PHE A 167 3.11 21.59 -2.85
N ILE A 168 2.43 21.37 -1.72
CA ILE A 168 1.17 22.06 -1.40
C ILE A 168 1.39 23.57 -1.31
N ASN A 169 2.52 24.04 -0.78
CA ASN A 169 2.85 25.46 -0.64
C ASN A 169 3.57 26.08 -1.86
N HIS A 170 3.44 25.49 -3.05
CA HIS A 170 4.00 26.02 -4.30
C HIS A 170 5.53 26.15 -4.29
N GLY A 171 6.23 25.28 -3.57
CA GLY A 171 7.67 25.35 -3.41
C GLY A 171 8.13 26.44 -2.44
N THR A 172 7.21 27.02 -1.66
CA THR A 172 7.58 27.87 -0.53
C THR A 172 8.11 26.98 0.59
N PRO A 173 9.36 27.19 1.06
CA PRO A 173 9.89 26.44 2.19
C PRO A 173 8.97 26.62 3.40
N CYS A 174 8.41 25.52 3.89
CA CYS A 174 7.65 25.46 5.12
C CYS A 174 8.14 24.23 5.87
N GLN A 175 8.44 24.39 7.16
CA GLN A 175 8.73 23.24 8.02
C GLN A 175 7.42 22.55 8.38
N ALA A 176 7.39 21.23 8.23
CA ALA A 176 6.37 20.42 8.87
C ALA A 176 6.43 20.63 10.38
N LYS A 177 5.28 20.81 11.04
CA LYS A 177 5.22 21.01 12.50
C LYS A 177 5.37 19.72 13.32
N TYR A 178 5.64 18.59 12.66
CA TYR A 178 5.56 17.24 13.23
C TYR A 178 6.85 16.46 13.00
#